data_AF-A0A6A6YQ17-F1
#
_entry.id   AF-A0A6A6YQ17-F1
#
_cell.length_a   1.000
_cell.length_b   1.000
_cell.length_c   1.000
_cell.angle_alpha   90.00
_cell.angle_beta   90.00
_cell.angle_gamma   90.00
#
_symmetry.space_group_name_H-M   'P 1'
#
loop_
_entity.id
_entity.type
_entity.pdbx_description
1 polymer ?
#
loop_
_entity_poly.entity_id
_entity_poly.type
_entity_poly.pdbx_seq_one_letter_code
_entity_poly.pdbx_strand_id
1 'polypeptide(L)'
;GSSSDRYLALSYVWGQISMLQTKKDNFSDLQEPGSISDQNPGIALTTRDAIKFTRDSGCRYLWVDSLGIIQDDHEQKHQQIAQMDIVYSQACMTIIAASGADANSGLPG
;
A
#
# COMPACT_ATOMS: atom_id res chain seq x y z
N GLY A 1 -9.21 1.79 25.89
CA GLY A 1 -8.14 2.75 25.59
C GLY A 1 -8.03 2.84 24.10
N SER A 2 -8.19 4.03 23.52
CA SER A 2 -8.17 4.24 22.08
C SER A 2 -6.79 3.85 21.53
N SER A 3 -6.65 2.65 20.98
CA SER A 3 -5.48 2.36 20.14
C SER A 3 -5.69 3.16 18.88
N SER A 4 -5.00 4.29 18.76
CA SER A 4 -4.68 4.83 17.45
C SER A 4 -4.15 3.66 16.64
N ASP A 5 -4.90 3.19 15.65
CA ASP A 5 -4.57 2.01 14.88
C ASP A 5 -3.26 2.29 14.13
N ARG A 6 -2.14 1.88 14.73
CA ARG A 6 -0.81 2.15 14.20
C ARG A 6 -0.69 1.41 12.87
N TYR A 7 -0.42 2.19 11.83
CA TYR A 7 -0.16 1.68 10.49
C TYR A 7 1.24 2.05 10.04
N LEU A 8 1.77 1.23 9.15
CA LEU A 8 2.99 1.52 8.40
C LEU A 8 2.60 2.10 7.05
N ALA A 9 3.45 2.93 6.45
CA ALA A 9 3.26 3.38 5.08
C ALA A 9 4.34 2.78 4.18
N LEU A 10 4.00 2.42 2.93
CA LEU A 10 4.95 1.94 1.94
C LEU A 10 5.24 3.02 0.91
N SER A 11 6.52 3.38 0.77
CA SER A 11 7.04 4.25 -0.28
C SER A 11 7.89 3.41 -1.23
N TYR A 12 7.49 3.35 -2.50
CA TYR A 12 8.13 2.51 -3.51
C TYR A 12 7.96 3.11 -4.90
N VAL A 13 8.77 2.66 -5.85
CA VAL A 13 8.64 3.04 -7.26
C VAL A 13 7.63 2.11 -7.92
N TRP A 14 6.59 2.65 -8.53
CA TRP A 14 5.58 1.84 -9.23
C TRP A 14 6.16 1.16 -10.49
N GLY A 15 6.93 1.91 -11.28
CA GLY A 15 7.46 1.45 -12.56
C GLY A 15 6.39 1.30 -13.65
N GLN A 16 6.72 0.60 -14.74
CA GLN A 16 5.81 0.31 -15.86
C GLN A 16 5.30 -1.15 -15.78
N ILE A 17 4.73 -1.53 -14.65
CA ILE A 17 4.20 -2.88 -14.45
C ILE A 17 2.69 -2.87 -14.19
N SER A 18 2.03 -3.98 -14.53
CA SER A 18 0.65 -4.22 -14.12
C SER A 18 0.64 -4.71 -12.69
N MET A 19 0.01 -3.94 -11.80
CA MET A 19 -0.18 -4.29 -10.39
C MET A 19 -1.61 -3.99 -9.98
N LEU A 20 -2.02 -4.59 -8.87
CA LEU A 20 -3.32 -4.39 -8.26
C LEU A 20 -3.47 -2.92 -7.87
N GLN A 21 -4.53 -2.31 -8.37
CA GLN A 21 -4.88 -0.93 -8.10
C GLN A 21 -6.34 -0.90 -7.66
N THR A 22 -6.59 -0.12 -6.61
CA THR A 22 -7.96 0.18 -6.19
C THR A 22 -8.63 1.07 -7.23
N LYS A 23 -9.80 0.63 -7.67
CA LYS A 23 -10.70 1.31 -8.58
C LYS A 23 -12.08 1.31 -7.94
N LYS A 24 -12.97 2.22 -8.34
CA LYS A 24 -14.35 2.27 -7.79
C LYS A 24 -15.05 0.92 -7.86
N ASP A 25 -14.88 0.20 -8.98
CA ASP A 25 -15.56 -1.06 -9.21
C ASP A 25 -15.02 -2.22 -8.35
N ASN A 26 -13.74 -2.20 -7.97
CA ASN A 26 -13.12 -3.27 -7.18
C ASN A 26 -12.89 -2.88 -5.71
N PHE A 27 -13.20 -1.64 -5.31
CA PHE A 27 -12.99 -1.15 -3.95
C PHE A 27 -13.74 -2.01 -2.93
N SER A 28 -15.01 -2.30 -3.18
CA SER A 28 -15.83 -3.15 -2.31
C SER A 28 -15.23 -4.55 -2.17
N ASP A 29 -14.75 -5.14 -3.27
CA ASP A 29 -14.12 -6.46 -3.25
C ASP A 29 -12.81 -6.44 -2.46
N LEU A 30 -12.01 -5.37 -2.57
CA LEU A 30 -10.75 -5.22 -1.84
C LEU A 30 -10.94 -5.04 -0.33
N GLN A 31 -12.14 -4.64 0.12
CA GLN A 31 -12.49 -4.57 1.53
C GLN A 31 -12.82 -5.94 2.14
N GLU A 32 -13.10 -6.95 1.31
CA GLU A 32 -13.42 -8.29 1.80
C GLU A 32 -12.18 -8.98 2.40
N PRO A 33 -12.36 -9.77 3.48
CA PRO A 33 -11.26 -10.50 4.10
C PRO A 33 -10.60 -11.47 3.11
N GLY A 34 -9.30 -11.31 2.88
CA GLY A 34 -8.51 -12.19 2.03
C GLY A 34 -8.31 -11.70 0.59
N SER A 35 -8.92 -10.58 0.19
CA SER A 35 -8.73 -9.98 -1.13
C SER A 35 -7.31 -9.49 -1.38
N ILE A 36 -6.63 -9.07 -0.31
CA ILE A 36 -5.23 -8.67 -0.29
C ILE A 36 -4.39 -9.79 0.35
N SER A 37 -4.30 -10.93 -0.32
CA SER A 37 -3.52 -12.09 0.11
C SER A 37 -2.23 -12.23 -0.71
N ASP A 38 -1.18 -12.79 -0.11
CA ASP A 38 0.10 -13.10 -0.78
C ASP A 38 -0.06 -13.97 -2.04
N GLN A 39 -1.19 -14.68 -2.14
CA GLN A 39 -1.55 -15.53 -3.28
C GLN A 39 -2.11 -14.74 -4.47
N ASN A 40 -2.45 -13.45 -4.31
CA ASN A 40 -3.02 -12.64 -5.38
C ASN A 40 -1.90 -12.24 -6.37
N PRO A 41 -1.93 -12.74 -7.62
CA PRO A 41 -0.89 -12.46 -8.61
C PRO A 41 -0.82 -10.97 -8.99
N GLY A 42 -1.86 -10.18 -8.72
CA GLY A 42 -1.87 -8.75 -8.94
C GLY A 42 -1.03 -7.96 -7.92
N ILE A 43 -0.76 -8.50 -6.73
CA ILE A 43 0.03 -7.79 -5.72
C ILE A 43 1.51 -7.88 -6.09
N ALA A 44 2.13 -6.73 -6.30
CA ALA A 44 3.54 -6.61 -6.63
C ALA A 44 4.44 -7.11 -5.48
N LEU A 45 5.63 -7.61 -5.81
CA LEU A 45 6.53 -8.23 -4.83
C LEU A 45 6.90 -7.30 -3.68
N THR A 46 7.17 -6.02 -3.96
CA THR A 46 7.47 -5.02 -2.93
C THR A 46 6.34 -4.86 -1.92
N THR A 47 5.08 -4.90 -2.38
CA THR A 47 3.91 -4.84 -1.51
C THR A 47 3.78 -6.10 -0.65
N ARG A 48 4.07 -7.28 -1.21
CA ARG A 48 4.06 -8.54 -0.44
C ARG A 48 5.11 -8.54 0.67
N ASP A 49 6.33 -8.12 0.34
CA ASP A 49 7.40 -8.02 1.33
C ASP A 49 7.05 -7.00 2.42
N ALA A 50 6.43 -5.88 2.05
CA ALA A 50 5.95 -4.88 3.01
C ALA A 50 4.82 -5.40 3.91
N ILE A 51 3.88 -6.20 3.38
CA ILE A 51 2.83 -6.86 4.16
C ILE A 51 3.47 -7.82 5.16
N LYS A 52 4.42 -8.63 4.72
CA LYS A 52 5.14 -9.57 5.58
C LYS A 52 5.89 -8.82 6.70
N PHE A 53 6.66 -7.80 6.34
CA PHE A 53 7.38 -6.97 7.30
C PHE A 53 6.43 -6.31 8.31
N THR A 54 5.28 -5.81 7.87
CA THR A 54 4.25 -5.21 8.73
C THR A 54 3.76 -6.20 9.79
N ARG A 55 3.52 -7.45 9.38
CA ARG A 55 3.11 -8.52 10.29
C ARG A 55 4.21 -8.87 11.27
N ASP A 56 5.45 -8.98 10.80
CA ASP A 56 6.62 -9.31 11.61
C ASP A 56 6.97 -8.19 12.60
N SER A 57 6.71 -6.93 12.26
CA SER A 57 6.91 -5.77 13.13
C SER A 57 5.80 -5.56 14.17
N GLY A 58 4.78 -6.43 14.19
CA GLY A 58 3.64 -6.34 15.10
C GLY A 58 2.65 -5.21 14.79
N CYS A 59 2.67 -4.67 13.57
CA CYS A 59 1.68 -3.72 13.09
C CYS A 59 0.56 -4.46 12.34
N ARG A 60 -0.68 -3.98 12.48
CA ARG A 60 -1.84 -4.61 11.84
C ARG A 60 -2.16 -4.01 10.48
N TYR A 61 -1.80 -2.75 10.26
CA TYR A 61 -2.23 -1.98 9.12
C TYR A 61 -1.01 -1.52 8.31
N LEU A 62 -1.13 -1.63 6.98
CA LEU A 62 -0.19 -1.12 6.01
C LEU A 62 -0.96 -0.25 5.02
N TRP A 63 -0.52 0.98 4.85
CA TRP A 63 -0.99 1.87 3.82
C TRP A 63 -0.09 1.75 2.59
N VAL A 64 -0.71 1.51 1.44
CA VAL A 64 -0.05 1.41 0.13
C VAL A 64 -0.82 2.32 -0.81
N ASP A 65 -0.15 3.25 -1.47
CA ASP A 65 -0.78 4.23 -2.36
C ASP A 65 -1.69 3.61 -3.45
N SER A 66 -1.29 2.50 -4.06
CA SER A 66 -2.04 1.81 -5.11
C SER A 66 -3.33 1.17 -4.60
N LEU A 67 -3.40 0.87 -3.29
CA LEU A 67 -4.55 0.23 -2.65
C LEU A 67 -5.38 1.22 -1.81
N GLY A 68 -4.74 2.19 -1.19
CA GLY A 68 -5.37 3.20 -0.33
C GLY A 68 -5.99 4.36 -1.11
N ILE A 69 -5.67 4.50 -2.40
CA ILE A 69 -6.19 5.55 -3.27
C ILE A 69 -6.95 4.95 -4.44
N ILE A 70 -8.15 5.48 -4.70
CA ILE A 70 -8.98 5.13 -5.85
C ILE A 70 -8.34 5.72 -7.12
N GLN A 71 -7.80 4.88 -7.99
CA GLN A 71 -6.95 5.30 -9.10
C GLN A 71 -7.72 5.81 -10.33
N ASP A 72 -8.97 5.38 -10.50
CA ASP A 72 -9.85 5.72 -11.62
C ASP A 72 -10.68 6.99 -11.37
N ASP A 73 -10.62 7.57 -10.18
CA ASP A 73 -11.22 8.86 -9.85
C ASP A 73 -10.16 9.95 -9.78
N HIS A 74 -10.03 10.73 -10.86
CA HIS A 74 -9.02 11.79 -10.94
C HIS A 74 -9.16 12.87 -9.87
N GLU A 75 -10.39 13.22 -9.47
CA GLU A 75 -10.63 14.27 -8.49
C GLU A 75 -10.27 13.78 -7.08
N GLN A 76 -10.78 12.61 -6.68
CA GLN A 76 -10.47 12.00 -5.38
C GLN A 76 -8.98 11.65 -5.28
N LYS A 77 -8.40 11.10 -6.34
CA LYS A 77 -6.96 10.82 -6.41
C LYS A 77 -6.14 12.08 -6.15
N HIS A 78 -6.48 13.19 -6.80
CA HIS A 78 -5.74 14.44 -6.60
C HIS A 78 -5.86 14.94 -5.15
N GLN A 79 -7.06 14.87 -4.57
CA GLN A 79 -7.28 15.25 -3.17
C GLN A 79 -6.51 14.34 -2.19
N GLN A 80 -6.49 13.03 -2.42
CA GLN A 80 -5.78 12.07 -1.58
C GLN A 80 -4.26 12.21 -1.72
N ILE A 81 -3.76 12.47 -2.93
CA ILE A 81 -2.34 12.80 -3.17
C ILE A 81 -1.95 14.07 -2.42
N ALA A 82 -2.81 15.09 -2.44
CA ALA A 82 -2.57 16.34 -1.71
C ALA A 82 -2.57 16.15 -0.19
N GLN A 83 -3.07 15.03 0.33
CA GLN A 83 -3.06 14.66 1.75
C GLN A 83 -2.04 13.56 2.08
N MET A 84 -1.24 13.10 1.11
CA MET A 84 -0.25 12.03 1.36
C MET A 84 0.77 12.45 2.41
N ASP A 85 1.14 13.73 2.47
CA ASP A 85 2.01 14.28 3.50
C ASP A 85 1.48 14.00 4.91
N ILE A 86 0.16 14.17 5.11
CA ILE A 86 -0.51 13.88 6.37
C ILE A 86 -0.48 12.39 6.67
N VAL A 87 -0.79 11.54 5.68
CA VAL A 87 -0.77 10.07 5.84
C VAL A 87 0.63 9.59 6.24
N TYR A 88 1.67 10.01 5.53
CA TYR A 88 3.05 9.65 5.91
C TYR A 88 3.46 10.23 7.26
N SER A 89 2.99 11.43 7.63
CA SER A 89 3.29 12.04 8.94
C SER A 89 2.64 11.31 10.12
N GLN A 90 1.51 10.65 9.87
CA GLN A 90 0.76 9.90 10.88
C GLN A 90 1.12 8.41 10.92
N ALA A 91 1.83 7.91 9.91
CA ALA A 91 2.34 6.54 9.89
C ALA A 91 3.35 6.32 11.03
N CYS A 92 3.27 5.15 11.66
CA CYS A 92 4.20 4.79 12.73
C CYS A 92 5.63 4.66 12.21
N MET A 93 5.79 4.07 11.02
CA MET A 93 7.03 4.06 10.26
C MET A 93 6.70 3.98 8.76
N THR A 94 7.67 4.38 7.93
CA THR A 94 7.58 4.29 6.48
C THR A 94 8.61 3.29 5.97
N ILE A 95 8.15 2.26 5.28
CA ILE A 95 8.99 1.30 4.56
C ILE A 95 9.36 1.93 3.23
N ILE A 96 10.66 2.07 2.94
CA ILE A 96 11.13 2.71 1.70
C ILE A 96 11.82 1.66 0.82
N ALA A 97 11.19 1.31 -0.30
CA ALA A 97 11.75 0.43 -1.32
C ALA A 97 12.52 1.26 -2.38
N ALA A 98 13.63 1.89 -1.95
CA ALA A 98 14.38 2.82 -2.80
C ALA A 98 15.24 2.13 -3.88
N SER A 99 15.56 0.85 -3.72
CA SER A 99 16.51 0.13 -4.60
C SER A 99 15.85 -0.49 -5.85
N GLY A 100 14.53 -0.33 -6.01
CA GLY A 100 13.77 -0.96 -7.09
C GLY A 100 13.53 -0.05 -8.28
N ALA A 101 13.64 -0.60 -9.49
CA ALA A 101 13.24 0.08 -10.72
C ALA A 101 11.71 0.10 -10.89
N ASP A 102 11.01 -0.82 -10.22
CA ASP A 102 9.57 -1.02 -10.28
C ASP A 102 9.05 -1.75 -9.02
N ALA A 103 7.73 -1.87 -8.90
CA ALA A 103 7.09 -2.45 -7.73
C ALA A 103 7.29 -3.98 -7.57
N ASN A 104 7.92 -4.65 -8.54
CA ASN A 104 8.34 -6.05 -8.45
C ASN A 104 9.81 -6.22 -8.07
N SER A 105 10.54 -5.14 -7.79
CA SER A 105 11.94 -5.25 -7.36
C SER A 105 12.12 -5.91 -5.98
N GLY A 106 11.06 -5.92 -5.16
CA GLY A 106 11.10 -6.48 -3.80
C GLY A 106 11.80 -5.55 -2.81
N LEU A 107 11.74 -5.92 -1.52
CA LEU A 107 12.52 -5.25 -0.49
C LEU A 107 13.88 -5.97 -0.34
N PRO A 108 15.02 -5.29 -0.55
CA PRO A 108 16.32 -5.89 -0.24
C PRO A 108 16.42 -6.08 1.27
N GLY A 109 16.50 -7.35 1.69
CA GLY A 109 16.70 -7.77 3.08
C GLY A 109 18.14 -8.19 3.34
#